data_AF-A0AAV2BGX5-F1
#
_entry.id   AF-A0AAV2BGX5-F1
#
_cell.length_a   1.000
_cell.length_b   1.000
_cell.length_c   1.000
_cell.angle_alpha   90.00
_cell.angle_beta   90.00
_cell.angle_gamma   90.00
#
_symmetry.space_group_name_H-M   'P 1'
#
loop_
_entity.id
_entity.type
_entity.pdbx_description
1 polymer ?
#
loop_
_entity_poly.entity_id
_entity_poly.type
_entity_poly.pdbx_seq_one_letter_code
_entity_poly.pdbx_strand_id
1 'polypeptide(L)'
;MFAIIELEYGGKDMTCFILRNAAEAESVLKQIAISLAIAEEAHLFEHRDLHLGNILVQRNASKTISYVLRGKAYSIPNHGLVVTIIDFTLSRVLHEGCIFYNDLADDDSLFNQTGDYQFQIYKDTKQLLNNEWHKCLLYSNVLWLTFLCVKLLEYDYSRPSSKKHEEGLNKIRTFQNNLRQCQNAFECLASCNVLTSIPKGNQGSAKQMAKKAKLVDRKSLQKSISHRVSNVA
;
A
#
# COMPACT_ATOMS: atom_id res chain seq x y z
N MET A 1 22.05 -1.72 19.42
CA MET A 1 20.69 -1.99 19.94
C MET A 1 19.91 -2.71 18.85
N PHE A 2 19.20 -3.78 19.19
CA PHE A 2 18.34 -4.50 18.25
C PHE A 2 16.91 -4.45 18.77
N ALA A 3 15.94 -4.37 17.85
CA ALA A 3 14.54 -4.56 18.13
C ALA A 3 14.10 -5.84 17.41
N ILE A 4 13.39 -6.72 18.11
CA ILE A 4 12.82 -7.94 17.56
C ILE A 4 11.30 -7.74 17.54
N ILE A 5 10.71 -7.88 16.37
CA ILE A 5 9.26 -7.79 16.17
C ILE A 5 8.81 -9.16 15.66
N GLU A 6 8.06 -9.89 16.48
CA GLU A 6 7.45 -11.17 16.10
C GLU A 6 6.08 -10.90 15.47
N LEU A 7 5.88 -11.40 14.25
CA LEU A 7 4.68 -11.20 13.45
C LEU A 7 4.17 -12.54 12.91
N GLU A 8 2.92 -12.58 12.47
CA GLU A 8 2.37 -13.73 11.76
C GLU A 8 3.13 -13.99 10.44
N TYR A 9 3.25 -15.26 10.06
CA TYR A 9 3.79 -15.65 8.77
C TYR A 9 2.84 -15.29 7.62
N GLY A 10 3.11 -14.16 6.94
CA GLY A 10 2.28 -13.64 5.85
C GLY A 10 2.42 -14.36 4.49
N GLY A 11 3.24 -15.41 4.40
CA GLY A 11 3.51 -16.14 3.15
C GLY A 11 4.85 -15.78 2.51
N LYS A 12 4.92 -15.90 1.18
CA LYS A 12 6.13 -15.64 0.39
C LYS A 12 6.02 -14.27 -0.27
N ASP A 13 7.13 -13.56 -0.37
CA ASP A 13 7.19 -12.29 -1.11
C ASP A 13 6.78 -12.48 -2.58
N MET A 14 6.19 -11.43 -3.16
CA MET A 14 5.64 -11.49 -4.50
C MET A 14 6.71 -11.48 -5.59
N THR A 15 7.98 -11.17 -5.32
CA THR A 15 9.03 -11.33 -6.35
C THR A 15 9.31 -12.81 -6.62
N CYS A 16 9.08 -13.66 -5.63
CA CYS A 16 9.37 -15.09 -5.70
C CYS A 16 8.11 -15.99 -5.76
N PHE A 17 6.91 -15.43 -5.61
CA PHE A 17 5.67 -16.21 -5.63
C PHE A 17 5.25 -16.55 -7.08
N ILE A 18 4.67 -17.72 -7.32
CA ILE A 18 4.18 -18.07 -8.66
C ILE A 18 2.66 -18.03 -8.68
N LEU A 19 2.11 -17.05 -9.40
CA LEU A 19 0.69 -16.94 -9.68
C LEU A 19 0.30 -17.90 -10.80
N ARG A 20 -0.88 -18.53 -10.67
CA ARG A 20 -1.35 -19.47 -11.69
C ARG A 20 -1.82 -18.73 -12.94
N ASN A 21 -2.53 -17.62 -12.78
CA ASN A 21 -3.11 -16.84 -13.88
C ASN A 21 -3.40 -15.41 -13.39
N ALA A 22 -3.75 -14.52 -14.31
CA ALA A 22 -3.99 -13.12 -13.96
C ALA A 22 -5.27 -12.88 -13.15
N ALA A 23 -6.18 -13.86 -13.02
CA ALA A 23 -7.28 -13.72 -12.06
C ALA A 23 -6.77 -13.81 -10.60
N GLU A 24 -5.70 -14.56 -10.34
CA GLU A 24 -5.01 -14.52 -9.04
C GLU A 24 -4.34 -13.15 -8.82
N ALA A 25 -3.67 -12.59 -9.83
CA ALA A 25 -3.09 -11.24 -9.77
C ALA A 25 -4.14 -10.15 -9.51
N GLU A 26 -5.29 -10.23 -10.21
CA GLU A 26 -6.40 -9.30 -10.01
C GLU A 26 -6.95 -9.36 -8.58
N SER A 27 -7.04 -10.57 -8.00
CA SER A 27 -7.42 -10.72 -6.60
C SER A 27 -6.40 -10.08 -5.66
N VAL A 28 -5.10 -10.25 -5.91
CA VAL A 28 -4.06 -9.61 -5.10
C VAL A 28 -4.19 -8.09 -5.14
N LEU A 29 -4.32 -7.52 -6.34
CA LEU A 29 -4.48 -6.07 -6.52
C LEU A 29 -5.69 -5.52 -5.77
N LYS A 30 -6.83 -6.23 -5.81
CA LYS A 30 -8.03 -5.84 -5.07
C LYS A 30 -7.84 -5.91 -3.55
N GLN A 31 -7.22 -6.96 -3.03
CA GLN A 31 -6.95 -7.10 -1.59
C GLN A 31 -6.05 -5.96 -1.09
N ILE A 32 -5.04 -5.59 -1.87
CA ILE A 32 -4.15 -4.45 -1.58
C ILE A 32 -4.94 -3.14 -1.59
N ALA A 33 -5.70 -2.87 -2.65
CA ALA A 33 -6.48 -1.63 -2.77
C ALA A 33 -7.49 -1.47 -1.63
N ILE A 34 -8.16 -2.55 -1.20
CA ILE A 34 -9.09 -2.51 -0.07
C ILE A 34 -8.34 -2.22 1.23
N SER A 35 -7.21 -2.88 1.46
CA SER A 35 -6.40 -2.69 2.66
C SER A 35 -5.88 -1.26 2.79
N LEU A 36 -5.38 -0.69 1.68
CA LEU A 36 -4.95 0.71 1.62
C LEU A 36 -6.13 1.66 1.88
N ALA A 37 -7.28 1.46 1.24
CA ALA A 37 -8.44 2.31 1.44
C ALA A 37 -8.95 2.31 2.91
N ILE A 38 -8.91 1.15 3.58
CA ILE A 38 -9.26 1.06 5.01
C ILE A 38 -8.26 1.85 5.86
N ALA A 39 -6.96 1.70 5.59
CA ALA A 39 -5.91 2.41 6.32
C ALA A 39 -5.91 3.93 6.05
N GLU A 40 -6.21 4.36 4.82
CA GLU A 40 -6.43 5.76 4.45
C GLU A 40 -7.58 6.38 5.26
N GLU A 41 -8.72 5.69 5.32
CA GLU A 41 -9.91 6.20 6.02
C GLU A 41 -9.70 6.24 7.55
N ALA A 42 -9.00 5.26 8.12
CA ALA A 42 -8.75 5.21 9.55
C ALA A 42 -7.64 6.18 10.00
N HIS A 43 -6.57 6.31 9.21
CA HIS A 43 -5.32 6.91 9.66
C HIS A 43 -4.62 7.81 8.63
N LEU A 44 -5.27 8.17 7.52
CA LEU A 44 -4.62 8.88 6.41
C LEU A 44 -3.29 8.20 6.01
N PHE A 45 -3.30 6.87 6.00
CA PHE A 45 -2.11 6.06 5.81
C PHE A 45 -1.60 6.14 4.36
N GLU A 46 -0.28 6.25 4.22
CA GLU A 46 0.44 6.17 2.95
C GLU A 46 1.58 5.17 3.11
N HIS A 47 1.62 4.13 2.27
CA HIS A 47 2.68 3.11 2.38
C HIS A 47 4.05 3.66 1.94
N ARG A 48 4.05 4.40 0.82
CA ARG A 48 5.20 5.06 0.17
C ARG A 48 6.32 4.16 -0.34
N ASP A 49 6.26 2.85 -0.06
CA ASP A 49 7.23 1.88 -0.57
C ASP A 49 6.62 0.52 -0.96
N LEU A 50 5.52 0.51 -1.72
CA LEU A 50 4.75 -0.71 -1.95
C LEU A 50 5.20 -1.48 -3.20
N HIS A 51 6.48 -1.82 -3.27
CA HIS A 51 7.03 -2.67 -4.32
C HIS A 51 6.68 -4.16 -4.10
N LEU A 52 6.91 -5.03 -5.10
CA LEU A 52 6.56 -6.47 -5.00
C LEU A 52 7.17 -7.19 -3.79
N GLY A 53 8.39 -6.81 -3.38
CA GLY A 53 9.03 -7.36 -2.18
C GLY A 53 8.27 -7.10 -0.86
N ASN A 54 7.42 -6.07 -0.82
CA ASN A 54 6.65 -5.67 0.36
C ASN A 54 5.20 -6.21 0.35
N ILE A 55 4.96 -7.18 -0.55
CA ILE A 55 3.69 -7.88 -0.68
C ILE A 55 3.96 -9.35 -0.44
N LEU A 56 3.45 -9.88 0.67
CA LEU A 56 3.48 -11.30 0.95
C LEU A 56 2.18 -11.95 0.47
N VAL A 57 2.30 -13.14 -0.11
CA VAL A 57 1.19 -13.92 -0.64
C VAL A 57 1.24 -15.34 -0.08
N GLN A 58 0.09 -15.80 0.41
CA GLN A 58 -0.08 -17.15 0.89
C GLN A 58 -1.26 -17.84 0.19
N ARG A 59 -1.16 -19.16 -0.02
CA ARG A 59 -2.28 -19.98 -0.46
C ARG A 59 -3.27 -20.16 0.68
N ASN A 60 -4.55 -19.99 0.41
CA ASN A 60 -5.64 -20.13 1.37
C ASN A 60 -6.70 -21.11 0.85
N ALA A 61 -7.20 -21.98 1.73
CA ALA A 61 -8.29 -22.89 1.43
C ALA A 61 -9.65 -22.18 1.32
N SER A 62 -9.84 -21.06 2.02
CA SER A 62 -11.03 -20.23 1.89
C SER A 62 -11.11 -19.63 0.48
N LYS A 63 -12.33 -19.58 -0.06
CA LYS A 63 -12.63 -19.00 -1.38
C LYS A 63 -12.90 -17.49 -1.33
N THR A 64 -13.06 -16.93 -0.14
CA THR A 64 -13.36 -15.53 0.09
C THR A 64 -12.57 -14.96 1.26
N ILE A 65 -12.36 -13.65 1.23
CA ILE A 65 -11.77 -12.89 2.34
C ILE A 65 -12.72 -11.75 2.70
N SER A 66 -12.81 -11.44 4.00
CA SER A 66 -13.74 -10.44 4.53
C SER A 66 -13.01 -9.20 5.05
N TYR A 67 -13.63 -8.05 4.87
CA TYR A 67 -13.12 -6.75 5.28
C TYR A 67 -14.23 -5.92 5.93
N VAL A 68 -13.86 -4.95 6.76
CA VAL A 68 -14.79 -3.95 7.28
C VAL A 68 -14.32 -2.57 6.84
N LEU A 69 -15.18 -1.86 6.11
CA LEU A 69 -14.92 -0.50 5.65
C LEU A 69 -16.12 0.38 6.03
N ARG A 70 -15.87 1.48 6.75
CA ARG A 70 -16.92 2.37 7.28
C ARG A 70 -18.02 1.63 8.05
N GLY A 71 -17.63 0.64 8.85
CA GLY A 71 -18.55 -0.18 9.65
C GLY A 71 -19.37 -1.21 8.85
N LYS A 72 -19.23 -1.27 7.53
CA LYS A 72 -19.90 -2.28 6.68
C LYS A 72 -18.94 -3.43 6.37
N ALA A 73 -19.43 -4.66 6.55
CA ALA A 73 -18.70 -5.86 6.18
C ALA A 73 -18.82 -6.12 4.66
N TYR A 74 -17.70 -6.51 4.06
CA TYR A 74 -17.58 -6.92 2.66
C TYR A 74 -16.92 -8.28 2.59
N SER A 75 -17.28 -9.07 1.59
CA SER A 75 -16.61 -10.32 1.27
C SER A 75 -16.34 -10.37 -0.23
N ILE A 76 -15.10 -10.66 -0.62
CA ILE A 76 -14.69 -10.76 -2.02
C ILE A 76 -14.08 -12.14 -2.31
N PRO A 77 -14.21 -12.66 -3.54
CA PRO A 77 -13.45 -13.82 -3.97
C PRO A 77 -11.94 -13.56 -3.87
N ASN A 78 -11.23 -14.45 -3.17
CA ASN A 78 -9.79 -14.31 -2.92
C ASN A 78 -8.93 -15.18 -3.84
N HIS A 79 -9.56 -15.96 -4.73
CA HIS A 79 -8.89 -16.89 -5.64
C HIS A 79 -7.94 -17.89 -4.93
N GLY A 80 -8.22 -18.21 -3.67
CA GLY A 80 -7.39 -19.08 -2.84
C GLY A 80 -6.07 -18.43 -2.42
N LEU A 81 -6.04 -17.09 -2.32
CA LEU A 81 -4.89 -16.30 -1.86
C LEU A 81 -5.27 -15.40 -0.69
N VAL A 82 -4.31 -15.14 0.20
CA VAL A 82 -4.34 -14.05 1.18
C VAL A 82 -3.12 -13.19 0.95
N VAL A 83 -3.29 -11.88 1.05
CA VAL A 83 -2.24 -10.89 0.84
C VAL A 83 -1.96 -10.14 2.13
N THR A 84 -0.67 -9.99 2.45
CA THR A 84 -0.20 -9.21 3.59
C THR A 84 0.75 -8.13 3.07
N ILE A 85 0.51 -6.88 3.47
CA ILE A 85 1.41 -5.75 3.19
C ILE A 85 2.38 -5.62 4.36
N ILE A 86 3.67 -5.47 4.05
CA ILE A 86 4.75 -5.37 5.05
C ILE A 86 5.68 -4.19 4.75
N ASP A 87 6.64 -3.98 5.66
CA ASP A 87 7.67 -2.94 5.60
C ASP A 87 7.12 -1.51 5.50
N PHE A 88 6.81 -0.96 6.67
CA PHE A 88 6.33 0.40 6.81
C PHE A 88 7.45 1.43 6.98
N THR A 89 8.67 1.11 6.54
CA THR A 89 9.86 1.94 6.78
C THR A 89 9.73 3.36 6.25
N LEU A 90 9.11 3.54 5.08
CA LEU A 90 8.90 4.84 4.44
C LEU A 90 7.49 5.40 4.64
N SER A 91 6.64 4.68 5.37
CA SER A 91 5.22 5.01 5.47
C SER A 91 4.98 6.30 6.26
N ARG A 92 3.80 6.87 6.04
CA ARG A 92 3.28 8.02 6.78
C ARG A 92 1.89 7.71 7.31
N VAL A 93 1.63 8.01 8.58
CA VAL A 93 0.38 7.67 9.25
C VAL A 93 -0.01 8.71 10.30
N LEU A 94 -1.31 9.04 10.37
CA LEU A 94 -1.90 9.82 11.45
C LEU A 94 -2.53 8.87 12.47
N HIS A 95 -1.97 8.85 13.67
CA HIS A 95 -2.48 8.04 14.78
C HIS A 95 -2.52 8.88 16.05
N GLU A 96 -3.67 8.92 16.72
CA GLU A 96 -3.87 9.62 18.00
C GLU A 96 -3.35 11.09 18.02
N GLY A 97 -3.59 11.83 16.93
CA GLY A 97 -3.15 13.22 16.81
C GLY A 97 -1.65 13.39 16.61
N CYS A 98 -0.92 12.33 16.24
CA CYS A 98 0.48 12.37 15.85
C CYS A 98 0.64 11.88 14.41
N ILE A 99 1.45 12.59 13.62
CA ILE A 99 1.88 12.17 12.28
C ILE A 99 3.22 11.49 12.44
N PHE A 100 3.22 10.17 12.29
CA PHE A 100 4.44 9.38 12.20
C PHE A 100 4.85 9.28 10.74
N TYR A 101 6.11 9.57 10.45
CA TYR A 101 6.65 9.50 9.09
C TYR A 101 8.16 9.28 9.12
N ASN A 102 8.73 8.92 7.98
CA ASN A 102 10.16 8.94 7.76
C ASN A 102 10.54 10.15 6.91
N ASP A 103 11.44 10.99 7.42
CA ASP A 103 11.91 12.14 6.66
C ASP A 103 12.99 11.74 5.64
N LEU A 104 12.66 11.85 4.35
CA LEU A 104 13.53 11.47 3.23
C LEU A 104 14.12 12.69 2.51
N ALA A 105 14.00 13.90 3.08
CA ALA A 105 14.41 15.13 2.40
C ALA A 105 15.84 15.09 1.83
N ASP A 106 16.75 14.47 2.58
CA ASP A 106 18.20 14.41 2.31
C ASP A 106 18.69 13.02 1.84
N ASP A 107 17.79 12.12 1.41
CA ASP A 107 18.18 10.76 0.99
C ASP A 107 18.45 10.66 -0.51
N ASP A 108 19.57 11.22 -0.97
CA ASP A 108 19.95 11.20 -2.39
C ASP A 108 20.13 9.77 -2.94
N SER A 109 20.47 8.81 -2.09
CA SER A 109 20.68 7.41 -2.49
C SER A 109 19.38 6.76 -3.00
N LEU A 110 18.24 7.13 -2.42
CA LEU A 110 16.94 6.65 -2.86
C LEU A 110 16.54 7.26 -4.22
N PHE A 111 16.79 8.56 -4.42
CA PHE A 111 16.28 9.30 -5.59
C PHE A 111 17.21 9.27 -6.81
N ASN A 112 18.48 8.88 -6.66
CA ASN A 112 19.42 8.78 -7.78
C ASN A 112 19.35 7.42 -8.50
N GLN A 113 18.57 6.46 -8.00
CA GLN A 113 18.41 5.15 -8.62
C GLN A 113 17.64 5.22 -9.96
N THR A 114 17.96 4.29 -10.84
CA THR A 114 17.38 4.12 -12.18
C THR A 114 17.25 2.63 -12.52
N GLY A 115 16.54 2.30 -13.61
CA GLY A 115 16.46 0.93 -14.12
C GLY A 115 15.17 0.16 -13.79
N ASP A 116 14.37 0.65 -12.84
CA ASP A 116 13.03 0.11 -12.56
C ASP A 116 12.01 1.26 -12.37
N TYR A 117 10.77 1.01 -12.76
CA TYR A 117 9.66 1.95 -12.62
C TYR A 117 9.43 2.40 -11.17
N GLN A 118 9.76 1.57 -10.18
CA GLN A 118 9.65 1.95 -8.76
C GLN A 118 10.42 3.23 -8.42
N PHE A 119 11.58 3.46 -9.08
CA PHE A 119 12.39 4.64 -8.82
C PHE A 119 11.74 5.92 -9.34
N GLN A 120 10.90 5.82 -10.37
CA GLN A 120 10.10 6.94 -10.83
C GLN A 120 9.02 7.30 -9.80
N ILE A 121 8.41 6.30 -9.16
CA ILE A 121 7.38 6.54 -8.12
C ILE A 121 7.95 7.34 -6.94
N TYR A 122 9.18 7.06 -6.50
CA TYR A 122 9.82 7.85 -5.45
C TYR A 122 10.05 9.31 -5.87
N LYS A 123 10.52 9.54 -7.12
CA LYS A 123 10.76 10.88 -7.68
C LYS A 123 9.46 11.68 -7.81
N ASP A 124 8.42 11.05 -8.36
CA ASP A 124 7.10 11.66 -8.51
C ASP A 124 6.52 12.04 -7.14
N THR A 125 6.64 11.13 -6.15
CA THR A 125 6.17 11.38 -4.79
C THR A 125 6.94 12.55 -4.14
N LYS A 126 8.27 12.59 -4.27
CA LYS A 126 9.12 13.69 -3.77
C LYS A 126 8.69 15.04 -4.37
N GLN A 127 8.47 15.07 -5.69
CA GLN A 127 8.05 16.27 -6.41
C GLN A 127 6.67 16.74 -5.94
N LEU A 128 5.68 15.85 -5.86
CA LEU A 128 4.31 16.18 -5.44
C LEU A 128 4.24 16.67 -3.98
N LEU A 129 5.14 16.18 -3.12
CA LEU A 129 5.26 16.63 -1.73
C LEU A 129 6.07 17.92 -1.58
N ASN A 130 6.69 18.45 -2.65
CA ASN A 130 7.71 19.49 -2.57
C ASN A 130 8.81 19.15 -1.55
N ASN A 131 9.18 17.86 -1.48
CA ASN A 131 10.12 17.30 -0.51
C ASN A 131 9.72 17.41 0.98
N GLU A 132 8.46 17.72 1.29
CA GLU A 132 7.95 17.83 2.67
C GLU A 132 7.23 16.55 3.11
N TRP A 133 7.99 15.55 3.58
CA TRP A 133 7.50 14.18 3.81
C TRP A 133 6.49 14.02 4.96
N HIS A 134 6.29 15.01 5.82
CA HIS A 134 5.23 14.96 6.83
C HIS A 134 3.82 15.23 6.24
N LYS A 135 3.75 15.87 5.06
CA LYS A 135 2.49 16.20 4.39
C LYS A 135 1.75 14.93 3.96
N CYS A 136 0.43 15.07 3.82
CA CYS A 136 -0.43 13.99 3.37
C CYS A 136 -0.60 14.04 1.84
N LEU A 137 -0.30 12.94 1.18
CA LEU A 137 -0.48 12.73 -0.26
C LEU A 137 -1.04 11.31 -0.47
N LEU A 138 -2.32 11.10 -0.17
CA LEU A 138 -2.97 9.78 -0.38
C LEU A 138 -2.84 9.28 -1.83
N TYR A 139 -2.67 10.20 -2.79
CA TYR A 139 -2.38 9.87 -4.17
C TYR A 139 -1.11 9.02 -4.35
N SER A 140 -0.15 9.04 -3.41
CA SER A 140 1.01 8.14 -3.44
C SER A 140 0.60 6.67 -3.42
N ASN A 141 -0.48 6.30 -2.73
CA ASN A 141 -1.01 4.94 -2.77
C ASN A 141 -1.55 4.57 -4.17
N VAL A 142 -2.13 5.53 -4.89
CA VAL A 142 -2.59 5.35 -6.28
C VAL A 142 -1.41 5.18 -7.23
N LEU A 143 -0.32 5.92 -7.03
CA LEU A 143 0.92 5.74 -7.78
C LEU A 143 1.48 4.32 -7.60
N TRP A 144 1.53 3.82 -6.36
CA TRP A 144 1.95 2.45 -6.09
C TRP A 144 1.00 1.39 -6.66
N LEU A 145 -0.33 1.58 -6.56
CA LEU A 145 -1.29 0.69 -7.23
C LEU A 145 -1.09 0.67 -8.74
N THR A 146 -0.76 1.82 -9.35
CA THR A 146 -0.45 1.92 -10.78
C THR A 146 0.83 1.16 -11.13
N PHE A 147 1.87 1.28 -10.31
CA PHE A 147 3.09 0.48 -10.42
C PHE A 147 2.78 -1.03 -10.35
N LEU A 148 1.96 -1.46 -9.39
CA LEU A 148 1.58 -2.87 -9.26
C LEU A 148 0.79 -3.36 -10.48
N CYS A 149 -0.09 -2.56 -11.06
CA CYS A 149 -0.75 -2.92 -12.32
C CYS A 149 0.28 -3.20 -13.43
N VAL A 150 1.28 -2.33 -13.61
CA VAL A 150 2.34 -2.54 -14.62
C VAL A 150 3.08 -3.86 -14.35
N LYS A 151 3.56 -4.05 -13.11
CA LYS A 151 4.31 -5.26 -12.75
C LYS A 151 3.50 -6.54 -12.86
N LEU A 152 2.20 -6.51 -12.55
CA LEU A 152 1.32 -7.66 -12.69
C LEU A 152 0.99 -7.97 -14.16
N LEU A 153 0.96 -6.97 -15.04
CA LEU A 153 0.80 -7.20 -16.49
C LEU A 153 2.05 -7.82 -17.13
N GLU A 154 3.24 -7.54 -16.57
CA GLU A 154 4.54 -8.07 -17.00
C GLU A 154 4.94 -9.37 -16.28
N TYR A 155 4.08 -9.87 -15.40
CA TYR A 155 4.40 -10.97 -14.49
C TYR A 155 4.44 -12.34 -15.18
N ASP A 156 5.30 -13.24 -14.70
CA ASP A 156 5.36 -14.62 -15.16
C ASP A 156 4.32 -15.51 -14.48
N TYR A 157 3.42 -16.08 -15.28
CA TYR A 157 2.33 -16.93 -14.79
C TYR A 157 2.56 -18.40 -15.14
N SER A 158 2.16 -19.31 -14.25
CA SER A 158 2.31 -20.75 -14.52
C SER A 158 1.25 -21.33 -15.48
N ARG A 159 0.16 -20.61 -15.77
CA ARG A 159 -0.92 -21.02 -16.69
C ARG A 159 -1.43 -19.83 -17.54
N PRO A 160 -0.57 -19.23 -18.39
CA PRO A 160 -0.90 -18.04 -19.16
C PRO A 160 -1.91 -18.30 -20.28
N SER A 161 -2.10 -19.54 -20.72
CA SER A 161 -3.06 -19.91 -21.77
C SER A 161 -4.50 -20.08 -21.30
N SER A 162 -4.78 -19.92 -20.00
CA SER A 162 -6.13 -20.13 -19.46
C SER A 162 -7.06 -18.95 -19.76
N LYS A 163 -8.35 -19.21 -20.02
CA LYS A 163 -9.36 -18.15 -20.18
C LYS A 163 -9.38 -17.15 -19.01
N LYS A 164 -9.19 -17.66 -17.79
CA LYS A 164 -9.07 -16.84 -16.56
C LYS A 164 -7.87 -15.89 -16.59
N HIS A 165 -6.80 -16.25 -17.27
CA HIS A 165 -5.64 -15.38 -17.42
C HIS A 165 -5.98 -14.20 -18.34
N GLU A 166 -6.56 -14.46 -19.52
CA GLU A 166 -6.98 -13.38 -20.44
C GLU A 166 -8.00 -12.43 -19.79
N GLU A 167 -9.05 -12.99 -19.18
CA GLU A 167 -10.05 -12.20 -18.44
C GLU A 167 -9.42 -11.39 -17.30
N GLY A 168 -8.46 -11.96 -16.58
CA GLY A 168 -7.73 -11.30 -15.50
C GLY A 168 -6.88 -10.12 -16.00
N LEU A 169 -6.12 -10.31 -17.09
CA LEU A 169 -5.32 -9.22 -17.68
C LEU A 169 -6.20 -8.06 -18.13
N ASN A 170 -7.34 -8.35 -18.76
CA ASN A 170 -8.28 -7.31 -19.18
C ASN A 170 -8.82 -6.53 -17.99
N LYS A 171 -9.16 -7.21 -16.88
CA LYS A 171 -9.58 -6.54 -15.64
C LYS A 171 -8.47 -5.69 -15.02
N ILE A 172 -7.21 -6.14 -15.04
CA ILE A 172 -6.08 -5.35 -14.54
C ILE A 172 -5.87 -4.10 -15.42
N ARG A 173 -5.98 -4.21 -16.75
CA ARG A 173 -5.91 -3.05 -17.67
C ARG A 173 -7.06 -2.06 -17.41
N THR A 174 -8.28 -2.55 -17.23
CA THR A 174 -9.43 -1.70 -16.86
C THR A 174 -9.19 -1.01 -15.52
N PHE A 175 -8.69 -1.74 -14.52
CA PHE A 175 -8.33 -1.18 -13.21
C PHE A 175 -7.31 -0.05 -13.37
N GLN A 176 -6.20 -0.31 -14.08
CA GLN A 176 -5.15 0.68 -14.37
C GLN A 176 -5.68 1.94 -15.06
N ASN A 177 -6.59 1.79 -16.03
CA ASN A 177 -7.19 2.94 -16.71
C ASN A 177 -8.05 3.78 -15.76
N ASN A 178 -8.79 3.15 -14.87
CA ASN A 178 -9.65 3.83 -13.90
C ASN A 178 -8.84 4.55 -12.81
N LEU A 179 -7.64 4.06 -12.46
CA LEU A 179 -6.75 4.73 -11.50
C LEU A 179 -6.36 6.16 -11.91
N ARG A 180 -6.32 6.46 -13.21
CA ARG A 180 -5.91 7.78 -13.74
C ARG A 180 -6.76 8.94 -13.23
N GLN A 181 -7.99 8.67 -12.78
CA GLN A 181 -8.93 9.68 -12.28
C GLN A 181 -9.07 9.66 -10.74
N CYS A 182 -8.31 8.81 -10.05
CA CYS A 182 -8.43 8.62 -8.60
C CYS A 182 -7.38 9.44 -7.84
N GLN A 183 -7.75 10.00 -6.69
CA GLN A 183 -6.86 10.77 -5.81
C GLN A 183 -6.43 10.00 -4.56
N ASN A 184 -7.01 8.83 -4.30
CA ASN A 184 -6.73 7.98 -3.14
C ASN A 184 -7.23 6.54 -3.41
N ALA A 185 -6.77 5.55 -2.62
CA ALA A 185 -7.15 4.15 -2.79
C ALA A 185 -8.66 3.93 -2.56
N PHE A 186 -9.30 4.72 -1.69
CA PHE A 186 -10.75 4.65 -1.49
C PHE A 186 -11.54 4.96 -2.78
N GLU A 187 -11.17 6.00 -3.52
CA GLU A 187 -11.74 6.31 -4.84
C GLU A 187 -11.48 5.19 -5.85
N CYS A 188 -10.31 4.55 -5.80
CA CYS A 188 -10.00 3.40 -6.65
C CYS A 188 -11.01 2.26 -6.46
N LEU A 189 -11.46 2.01 -5.23
CA LEU A 189 -12.46 0.96 -4.96
C LEU A 189 -13.79 1.24 -5.66
N ALA A 190 -14.23 2.50 -5.67
CA ALA A 190 -15.46 2.92 -6.32
C ALA A 190 -15.30 2.89 -7.85
N SER A 191 -14.27 3.54 -8.38
CA SER A 191 -14.02 3.65 -9.82
C SER A 191 -13.75 2.30 -10.49
N CYS A 192 -13.19 1.33 -9.77
CA CYS A 192 -12.91 -0.01 -10.30
C CYS A 192 -14.00 -1.03 -9.97
N ASN A 193 -15.13 -0.61 -9.38
CA ASN A 193 -16.22 -1.49 -8.93
C ASN A 193 -15.70 -2.68 -8.09
N VAL A 194 -14.71 -2.44 -7.24
CA VAL A 194 -14.12 -3.50 -6.39
C VAL A 194 -15.14 -3.96 -5.35
N LEU A 195 -15.92 -3.01 -4.82
CA LEU A 195 -17.00 -3.24 -3.87
C LEU A 195 -18.31 -2.69 -4.44
N THR A 196 -19.36 -3.51 -4.44
CA THR A 196 -20.64 -3.24 -5.15
C THR A 196 -21.52 -2.16 -4.53
N SER A 197 -21.16 -1.60 -3.36
CA SER A 197 -21.83 -0.45 -2.75
C SER A 197 -21.04 0.09 -1.56
N ILE A 198 -20.25 1.14 -1.78
CA ILE A 198 -19.48 1.80 -0.72
C ILE A 198 -20.34 2.92 -0.09
N PRO A 199 -20.63 2.89 1.22
CA PRO A 199 -21.39 3.93 1.90
C PRO A 199 -20.76 5.30 1.67
N LYS A 200 -21.59 6.29 1.35
CA LYS A 200 -21.21 7.71 1.47
C LYS A 200 -21.09 8.02 2.95
N GLY A 201 -19.87 8.09 3.46
CA GLY A 201 -19.56 8.47 4.83
C GLY A 201 -19.00 9.90 4.88
N ASN A 202 -19.16 10.56 6.01
CA ASN A 202 -18.54 11.86 6.27
C ASN A 202 -17.02 11.71 6.28
N GLN A 203 -16.36 12.12 5.21
CA GLN A 203 -14.92 12.35 5.19
C GLN A 203 -14.63 13.57 6.06
N GLY A 204 -14.10 13.40 7.27
CA GLY A 204 -13.87 14.58 8.12
C GLY A 204 -12.98 14.39 9.34
N SER A 205 -13.12 13.29 10.09
CA SER A 205 -12.46 13.17 11.40
C SER A 205 -10.93 13.20 11.30
N ALA A 206 -10.34 12.36 10.46
CA ALA A 206 -8.89 12.27 10.32
C ALA A 206 -8.27 13.53 9.69
N LYS A 207 -8.94 14.14 8.69
CA LYS A 207 -8.51 15.41 8.06
C LYS A 207 -8.53 16.58 9.07
N GLN A 208 -9.50 16.61 9.98
CA GLN A 208 -9.56 17.62 11.04
C GLN A 208 -8.48 17.41 12.11
N MET A 209 -8.24 16.16 12.51
CA MET A 209 -7.17 15.78 13.45
C MET A 209 -5.78 16.15 12.91
N ALA A 210 -5.55 16.01 11.60
CA ALA A 210 -4.26 16.31 10.98
C ALA A 210 -3.80 17.77 11.17
N LYS A 211 -4.73 18.75 11.21
CA LYS A 211 -4.40 20.19 11.30
C LYS A 211 -3.71 20.59 12.61
N LYS A 212 -3.88 19.81 13.67
CA LYS A 212 -3.29 20.06 15.00
C LYS A 212 -2.33 18.96 15.42
N ALA A 213 -1.95 18.08 14.49
CA ALA A 213 -1.18 16.90 14.82
C ALA A 213 0.29 17.24 15.11
N LYS A 214 0.87 16.53 16.09
CA LYS A 214 2.31 16.60 16.35
C LYS A 214 3.07 15.81 15.31
N LEU A 215 4.24 16.28 14.91
CA LEU A 215 5.11 15.57 13.98
C LEU A 215 6.07 14.66 14.74
N VAL A 216 6.16 13.40 14.30
CA VAL A 216 7.07 12.40 14.87
C VAL A 216 7.85 11.74 13.72
N ASP A 217 9.06 12.23 13.50
CA ASP A 217 9.99 11.65 12.53
C ASP A 217 10.73 10.44 13.13
N ARG A 218 10.83 9.37 12.34
CA ARG A 218 11.59 8.15 12.66
C ARG A 218 13.03 8.43 13.05
N LYS A 219 13.77 9.26 12.29
CA LYS A 219 15.20 9.53 12.57
C LYS A 219 15.38 10.21 13.93
N SER A 220 14.44 11.10 14.27
CA SER A 220 14.38 11.78 15.56
C SER A 220 14.13 10.83 16.74
N LEU A 221 13.26 9.83 16.57
CA LEU A 221 13.03 8.78 17.59
C LEU A 221 14.30 7.96 17.85
N GLN A 222 15.01 7.55 16.80
CA GLN A 222 16.25 6.77 16.91
C GLN A 222 17.34 7.52 17.69
N LYS A 223 17.52 8.83 17.44
CA LYS A 223 18.49 9.67 18.18
C LYS A 223 18.15 9.80 19.67
N SER A 224 16.87 9.93 20.00
CA SER A 224 16.41 10.06 21.40
C SER A 224 16.68 8.80 22.23
N ILE A 225 16.57 7.62 21.62
CA ILE A 225 16.85 6.34 22.28
C ILE A 225 18.35 6.19 22.50
N SER A 226 19.18 6.53 21.50
CA SER A 226 20.64 6.49 21.64
C SER A 226 21.16 7.40 22.76
N HIS A 227 20.59 8.61 22.93
CA HIS A 227 20.98 9.53 24.00
C HIS A 227 20.55 9.07 25.40
N ARG A 228 19.42 8.34 25.51
CA ARG A 228 19.00 7.75 26.79
C ARG A 228 19.88 6.57 27.20
N VAL A 229 20.36 5.79 26.25
CA VAL A 229 21.28 4.67 26.53
C VAL A 229 22.67 5.16 26.95
N SER A 230 23.16 6.27 26.38
CA SER A 230 24.47 6.85 26.76
C SER A 230 24.49 7.54 28.13
N ASN A 231 23.33 7.93 28.69
CA ASN A 231 23.23 8.57 30.01
C ASN A 231 22.94 7.59 31.16
N VAL A 232 22.87 6.28 30.86
CA VAL A 232 22.64 5.21 31.84
C VAL A 232 23.86 4.26 31.91
N ALA A 233 24.96 4.62 31.25
CA ALA A 233 26.24 3.91 31.29
C ALA A 233 27.27 4.65 32.15
#